data_AF-A0A1Z9UJC1-F1
#
_entry.id   AF-A0A1Z9UJC1-F1
#
_cell.length_a   1.000
_cell.length_b   1.000
_cell.length_c   1.000
_cell.angle_alpha   90.00
_cell.angle_beta   90.00
_cell.angle_gamma   90.00
#
_symmetry.space_group_name_H-M   'P 1'
#
loop_
_entity.id
_entity.type
_entity.pdbx_description
1 polymer ?
#
loop_
_entity_poly.entity_id
_entity_poly.type
_entity_poly.pdbx_seq_one_letter_code
_entity_poly.pdbx_strand_id
1 'polypeptide(L)'
;MSTSDYKAQAELAKKKLAEVSPTMCLAKWNQVSLHLPTGMTNSCYHPPLHKIDAEAVKHNPAALHNTAEKLDQRFKMLQGERPEGCSYCWKMEDTGEMSDRHYRSGEPWAMQDFEAIRQNPMTTSWTPRYVEVNFNHACNFKCSYCSPQFSTTWGKETEIYGEFPTTPPHNAPEHFQGRRRPIPNREDNPYVTAFWKWWPTLYKNLKHFRMTGGEPMMDHNTYKVFQYIIDHPKDDLHLNITSNMCPPDEKLKEKYFNMLQTICLQEKVEHVMQFVSVDAWGKRAEYIRNGLDFNRMWDNVDEFLERIPHRNSVTFICTYNNLSITSMDKLLKGITELRQRHSKTYQRVWFDIPLLRQPLWQQITLLPESYQAIHESNIAYMQNYSADNKELHVFKDFEIQKMQRNLAYWRENENSSTLFKKNFYAFFNEHDRRRRTDFLNTFPEMEEFWMECKNA
;
A
#
# COMPACT_ATOMS: atom_id res chain seq x y z
N MET A 1 18.43 -25.19 -5.92
CA MET A 1 18.16 -23.92 -5.21
C MET A 1 17.53 -24.27 -3.88
N SER A 2 18.08 -23.82 -2.76
CA SER A 2 17.47 -24.06 -1.44
C SER A 2 16.09 -23.39 -1.39
N THR A 3 15.05 -24.15 -1.05
CA THR A 3 13.71 -23.60 -0.81
C THR A 3 13.81 -22.55 0.29
N SER A 4 13.35 -21.32 0.04
CA SER A 4 13.29 -20.30 1.09
C SER A 4 12.34 -20.76 2.19
N ASP A 5 12.60 -20.34 3.44
CA ASP A 5 11.71 -20.65 4.57
C ASP A 5 10.26 -20.25 4.26
N TYR A 6 10.07 -19.10 3.62
CA TYR A 6 8.77 -18.63 3.14
C TYR A 6 8.02 -19.63 2.23
N LYS A 7 8.70 -20.25 1.26
CA LYS A 7 8.09 -21.27 0.40
C LYS A 7 7.83 -22.56 1.16
N ALA A 8 8.76 -22.99 2.02
CA ALA A 8 8.59 -24.19 2.84
C ALA A 8 7.38 -24.07 3.79
N GLN A 9 7.20 -22.92 4.43
CA GLN A 9 6.04 -22.65 5.28
C GLN A 9 4.73 -22.61 4.48
N ALA A 10 4.74 -22.06 3.26
CA ALA A 10 3.57 -22.08 2.38
C ALA A 10 3.15 -23.50 1.97
N GLU A 11 4.12 -24.37 1.68
CA GLU A 11 3.88 -25.79 1.38
C GLU A 11 3.32 -26.55 2.59
N LEU A 12 3.86 -26.28 3.79
CA LEU A 12 3.33 -26.83 5.04
C LEU A 12 1.89 -26.36 5.29
N ALA A 13 1.64 -25.06 5.09
CA ALA A 13 0.30 -24.49 5.22
C ALA A 13 -0.68 -25.12 4.24
N LYS A 14 -0.30 -25.30 2.97
CA LYS A 14 -1.15 -25.97 1.97
C LYS A 14 -1.61 -27.34 2.44
N LYS A 15 -0.71 -28.15 3.03
CA LYS A 15 -1.05 -29.47 3.58
C LYS A 15 -2.04 -29.37 4.75
N LYS A 16 -1.73 -28.52 5.74
CA LYS A 16 -2.60 -28.33 6.92
C LYS A 16 -3.98 -27.79 6.59
N LEU A 17 -4.06 -26.79 5.71
CA LEU A 17 -5.34 -26.20 5.28
C LEU A 17 -6.26 -27.27 4.65
N ALA A 18 -5.69 -28.19 3.86
CA ALA A 18 -6.42 -29.26 3.20
C ALA A 18 -7.04 -30.28 4.19
N GLU A 19 -6.55 -30.36 5.42
CA GLU A 19 -7.16 -31.18 6.49
C GLU A 19 -8.52 -30.61 6.95
N VAL A 20 -8.78 -29.32 6.72
CA VAL A 20 -10.06 -28.66 7.00
C VAL A 20 -10.93 -28.64 5.75
N SER A 21 -10.42 -28.09 4.65
CA SER A 21 -11.09 -28.07 3.35
C SER A 21 -10.10 -27.68 2.24
N PRO A 22 -10.35 -28.03 0.96
CA PRO A 22 -9.47 -27.65 -0.14
C PRO A 22 -9.36 -26.13 -0.35
N THR A 23 -10.31 -25.34 0.15
CA THR A 23 -10.40 -23.88 -0.06
C THR A 23 -10.14 -23.06 1.21
N MET A 24 -9.76 -23.71 2.32
CA MET A 24 -9.44 -23.05 3.58
C MET A 24 -8.30 -22.02 3.43
N CYS A 25 -8.40 -20.91 4.16
CA CYS A 25 -7.43 -19.82 4.13
C CYS A 25 -7.39 -19.10 5.47
N LEU A 26 -6.28 -19.18 6.22
CA LEU A 26 -6.18 -18.52 7.53
C LEU A 26 -6.21 -16.99 7.42
N ALA A 27 -5.75 -16.41 6.30
CA ALA A 27 -5.83 -14.96 6.08
C ALA A 27 -7.29 -14.44 6.07
N LYS A 28 -8.27 -15.27 5.70
CA LYS A 28 -9.70 -14.93 5.80
C LYS A 28 -10.17 -14.75 7.25
N TRP A 29 -9.46 -15.30 8.22
CA TRP A 29 -9.70 -15.10 9.66
C TRP A 29 -8.75 -14.08 10.28
N ASN A 30 -7.47 -14.09 9.88
CA ASN A 30 -6.43 -13.35 10.58
C ASN A 30 -5.97 -12.05 9.93
N GLN A 31 -6.51 -11.69 8.78
CA GLN A 31 -6.22 -10.43 8.11
C GLN A 31 -7.51 -9.62 7.82
N VAL A 32 -7.38 -8.30 7.94
CA VAL A 32 -8.40 -7.33 7.49
C VAL A 32 -7.76 -6.00 7.11
N SER A 33 -8.29 -5.40 6.05
CA SER A 33 -8.02 -4.01 5.68
C SER A 33 -9.32 -3.21 5.83
N LEU A 34 -9.30 -2.19 6.68
CA LEU A 34 -10.45 -1.37 7.05
C LEU A 34 -10.36 -0.01 6.35
N HIS A 35 -11.40 0.35 5.60
CA HIS A 35 -11.54 1.63 4.91
C HIS A 35 -12.64 2.44 5.59
N LEU A 36 -12.32 2.94 6.79
CA LEU A 36 -13.30 3.56 7.69
C LEU A 36 -13.95 4.83 7.12
N PRO A 37 -13.30 5.65 6.26
CA PRO A 37 -13.96 6.77 5.61
C PRO A 37 -15.17 6.37 4.78
N THR A 38 -15.15 5.22 4.11
CA THR A 38 -16.27 4.77 3.25
C THR A 38 -17.09 3.64 3.88
N GLY A 39 -16.74 3.19 5.09
CA GLY A 39 -17.39 2.06 5.74
C GLY A 39 -17.19 0.74 5.01
N MET A 40 -16.05 0.57 4.34
CA MET A 40 -15.73 -0.60 3.52
C MET A 40 -14.63 -1.45 4.18
N THR A 41 -14.57 -2.72 3.84
CA THR A 41 -13.57 -3.67 4.34
C THR A 41 -13.26 -4.74 3.31
N ASN A 42 -12.11 -5.38 3.43
CA ASN A 42 -11.77 -6.63 2.75
C ASN A 42 -10.81 -7.46 3.63
N SER A 43 -10.66 -8.76 3.33
CA SER A 43 -9.88 -9.66 4.20
C SER A 43 -8.38 -9.58 3.96
N CYS A 44 -7.97 -9.62 2.70
CA CYS A 44 -6.62 -9.30 2.26
C CYS A 44 -6.74 -8.33 1.09
N TYR A 45 -5.64 -8.04 0.39
CA TYR A 45 -5.63 -7.02 -0.65
C TYR A 45 -6.23 -7.47 -2.00
N HIS A 46 -6.54 -8.76 -2.18
CA HIS A 46 -7.11 -9.28 -3.43
C HIS A 46 -8.65 -9.19 -3.53
N PRO A 47 -9.42 -9.51 -2.47
CA PRO A 47 -10.86 -9.45 -2.56
C PRO A 47 -11.41 -8.04 -2.76
N PRO A 48 -12.54 -7.91 -3.49
CA PRO A 48 -13.22 -6.64 -3.63
C PRO A 48 -13.65 -6.10 -2.26
N LEU A 49 -13.78 -4.78 -2.19
CA LEU A 49 -14.31 -4.10 -1.02
C LEU A 49 -15.80 -4.40 -0.86
N HIS A 50 -16.21 -4.71 0.37
CA HIS A 50 -17.62 -4.81 0.73
C HIS A 50 -17.98 -3.93 1.92
N LYS A 51 -19.28 -3.64 2.07
CA LYS A 51 -19.78 -2.68 3.06
C LYS A 51 -19.84 -3.31 4.45
N ILE A 52 -19.43 -2.54 5.46
CA ILE A 52 -19.64 -2.83 6.88
C ILE A 52 -21.02 -2.31 7.29
N ASP A 53 -21.80 -3.15 7.96
CA ASP A 53 -23.08 -2.75 8.55
C ASP A 53 -22.86 -1.79 9.73
N ALA A 54 -23.32 -0.54 9.58
CA ALA A 54 -23.16 0.52 10.56
C ALA A 54 -23.97 0.27 11.85
N GLU A 55 -25.10 -0.45 11.79
CA GLU A 55 -25.86 -0.80 12.99
C GLU A 55 -25.20 -1.97 13.72
N ALA A 56 -24.72 -2.98 12.99
CA ALA A 56 -24.02 -4.12 13.59
C ALA A 56 -22.81 -3.68 14.43
N VAL A 57 -22.02 -2.71 13.95
CA VAL A 57 -20.83 -2.24 14.68
C VAL A 57 -21.15 -1.42 15.94
N LYS A 58 -22.37 -0.90 16.09
CA LYS A 58 -22.79 -0.22 17.34
C LYS A 58 -22.95 -1.21 18.49
N HIS A 59 -23.43 -2.41 18.20
CA HIS A 59 -23.68 -3.47 19.18
C HIS A 59 -22.50 -4.43 19.35
N ASN A 60 -21.77 -4.71 18.26
CA ASN A 60 -20.57 -5.55 18.26
C ASN A 60 -19.44 -4.86 17.48
N PRO A 61 -18.49 -4.20 18.16
CA PRO A 61 -17.36 -3.57 17.49
C PRO A 61 -16.51 -4.52 16.62
N ALA A 62 -16.46 -5.81 16.96
CA ALA A 62 -15.75 -6.82 16.16
C ALA A 62 -16.43 -7.12 14.82
N ALA A 63 -17.67 -6.63 14.58
CA ALA A 63 -18.34 -6.73 13.29
C ALA A 63 -17.62 -5.92 12.17
N LEU A 64 -16.68 -5.02 12.52
CA LEU A 64 -15.73 -4.44 11.56
C LEU A 64 -14.95 -5.50 10.79
N HIS A 65 -14.61 -6.60 11.47
CA HIS A 65 -13.93 -7.75 10.87
C HIS A 65 -14.91 -8.87 10.54
N ASN A 66 -15.87 -9.15 11.42
CA ASN A 66 -16.79 -10.29 11.32
C ASN A 66 -18.10 -9.91 10.62
N THR A 67 -18.02 -9.23 9.47
CA THR A 67 -19.19 -8.86 8.65
C THR A 67 -19.95 -10.10 8.17
N ALA A 68 -21.25 -9.97 7.90
CA ALA A 68 -22.07 -11.03 7.34
C ALA A 68 -21.46 -11.65 6.07
N GLU A 69 -20.98 -10.83 5.13
CA GLU A 69 -20.33 -11.32 3.91
C GLU A 69 -19.06 -12.14 4.19
N LYS A 70 -18.19 -11.67 5.10
CA LYS A 70 -16.98 -12.42 5.47
C LYS A 70 -17.31 -13.74 6.16
N LEU A 71 -18.35 -13.78 6.99
CA LEU A 71 -18.83 -15.01 7.62
C LEU A 71 -19.39 -15.99 6.57
N ASP A 72 -20.19 -15.52 5.61
CA ASP A 72 -20.65 -16.34 4.48
C ASP A 72 -19.47 -16.92 3.68
N GLN A 73 -18.47 -16.10 3.38
CA GLN A 73 -17.27 -16.56 2.67
C GLN A 73 -16.47 -17.61 3.47
N ARG A 74 -16.37 -17.45 4.80
CA ARG A 74 -15.76 -18.45 5.69
C ARG A 74 -16.55 -19.76 5.65
N PHE A 75 -17.87 -19.68 5.74
CA PHE A 75 -18.76 -20.85 5.64
C PHE A 75 -18.56 -21.60 4.32
N LYS A 76 -18.59 -20.90 3.19
CA LYS A 76 -18.30 -21.47 1.85
C LYS A 76 -16.94 -22.14 1.79
N MET A 77 -15.89 -21.49 2.31
CA MET A 77 -14.55 -22.10 2.37
C MET A 77 -14.55 -23.39 3.19
N LEU A 78 -15.25 -23.45 4.32
CA LEU A 78 -15.34 -24.69 5.12
C LEU A 78 -16.07 -25.82 4.38
N GLN A 79 -17.01 -25.50 3.48
CA GLN A 79 -17.67 -26.48 2.61
C GLN A 79 -16.83 -26.89 1.38
N GLY A 80 -15.62 -26.36 1.24
CA GLY A 80 -14.77 -26.62 0.06
C GLY A 80 -15.16 -25.79 -1.17
N GLU A 81 -16.08 -24.84 -1.04
CA GLU A 81 -16.44 -23.92 -2.11
C GLU A 81 -15.41 -22.81 -2.26
N ARG A 82 -15.32 -22.22 -3.47
CA ARG A 82 -14.41 -21.13 -3.83
C ARG A 82 -15.16 -19.80 -3.89
N PRO A 83 -15.15 -18.96 -2.83
CA PRO A 83 -15.78 -17.64 -2.89
C PRO A 83 -15.28 -16.78 -4.05
N GLU A 84 -16.20 -16.16 -4.79
CA GLU A 84 -15.91 -15.35 -5.99
C GLU A 84 -14.91 -14.22 -5.70
N GLY A 85 -15.04 -13.57 -4.55
CA GLY A 85 -14.13 -12.51 -4.12
C GLY A 85 -12.67 -12.95 -3.95
N CYS A 86 -12.37 -14.25 -3.92
CA CYS A 86 -10.99 -14.77 -3.83
C CYS A 86 -10.45 -15.27 -5.19
N SER A 87 -11.08 -14.86 -6.31
CA SER A 87 -10.77 -15.33 -7.66
C SER A 87 -9.32 -15.18 -8.11
N TYR A 88 -8.58 -14.19 -7.60
CA TYR A 88 -7.15 -14.08 -7.86
C TYR A 88 -6.40 -15.35 -7.44
N CYS A 89 -6.66 -15.84 -6.22
CA CYS A 89 -6.02 -17.05 -5.71
C CYS A 89 -6.46 -18.29 -6.50
N TRP A 90 -7.74 -18.37 -6.85
CA TRP A 90 -8.27 -19.50 -7.62
C TRP A 90 -7.65 -19.59 -9.00
N LYS A 91 -7.53 -18.46 -9.71
CA LYS A 91 -6.88 -18.40 -11.03
C LYS A 91 -5.42 -18.87 -10.98
N MET A 92 -4.67 -18.47 -9.95
CA MET A 92 -3.29 -18.93 -9.75
C MET A 92 -3.22 -20.43 -9.43
N GLU A 93 -4.16 -20.96 -8.64
CA GLU A 93 -4.19 -22.37 -8.28
C GLU A 93 -4.62 -23.28 -9.43
N ASP A 94 -5.48 -22.78 -10.32
CA ASP A 94 -5.93 -23.51 -11.50
C ASP A 94 -4.81 -23.70 -12.55
N THR A 95 -3.69 -22.97 -12.43
CA THR A 95 -2.47 -23.25 -13.22
C THR A 95 -1.56 -24.29 -12.57
N GLY A 96 -1.95 -24.86 -11.42
CA GLY A 96 -1.13 -25.79 -10.64
C GLY A 96 -0.19 -25.14 -9.60
N GLU A 97 -0.13 -23.80 -9.57
CA GLU A 97 0.76 -23.05 -8.69
C GLU A 97 0.16 -22.80 -7.30
N MET A 98 0.99 -22.39 -6.33
CA MET A 98 0.49 -21.89 -5.04
C MET A 98 0.09 -20.42 -5.14
N SER A 99 -1.09 -20.08 -4.62
CA SER A 99 -1.51 -18.69 -4.47
C SER A 99 -1.10 -18.04 -3.13
N ASP A 100 -1.29 -16.73 -3.05
CA ASP A 100 -1.16 -15.92 -1.84
C ASP A 100 -1.87 -16.47 -0.61
N ARG A 101 -2.97 -17.22 -0.76
CA ARG A 101 -3.67 -17.78 0.41
C ARG A 101 -2.78 -18.78 1.16
N HIS A 102 -1.95 -19.55 0.44
CA HIS A 102 -1.02 -20.51 1.02
C HIS A 102 0.12 -19.78 1.73
N TYR A 103 0.73 -18.82 1.05
CA TYR A 103 1.81 -18.03 1.60
C TYR A 103 1.38 -17.24 2.84
N ARG A 104 0.26 -16.52 2.78
CA ARG A 104 -0.27 -15.76 3.93
C ARG A 104 -0.71 -16.65 5.08
N SER A 105 -1.18 -17.87 4.80
CA SER A 105 -1.52 -18.82 5.87
C SER A 105 -0.29 -19.48 6.48
N GLY A 106 0.81 -19.60 5.73
CA GLY A 106 2.09 -20.12 6.22
C GLY A 106 2.87 -19.13 7.08
N GLU A 107 2.51 -17.86 7.07
CA GLU A 107 3.08 -16.87 7.98
C GLU A 107 2.88 -17.28 9.45
N PRO A 108 3.91 -17.12 10.32
CA PRO A 108 3.82 -17.53 11.72
C PRO A 108 2.63 -16.90 12.47
N TRP A 109 2.34 -15.63 12.18
CA TRP A 109 1.21 -14.93 12.80
C TRP A 109 -0.14 -15.52 12.41
N ALA A 110 -0.27 -16.14 11.23
CA ALA A 110 -1.50 -16.78 10.78
C ALA A 110 -1.58 -18.21 11.32
N MET A 111 -0.52 -18.97 11.14
CA MET A 111 -0.46 -20.41 11.42
C MET A 111 -0.67 -20.74 12.90
N GLN A 112 -0.22 -19.88 13.82
CA GLN A 112 -0.41 -20.08 15.27
C GLN A 112 -1.89 -20.26 15.68
N ASP A 113 -2.83 -19.70 14.93
CA ASP A 113 -4.27 -19.77 15.25
C ASP A 113 -4.98 -20.92 14.54
N PHE A 114 -4.28 -21.78 13.79
CA PHE A 114 -4.89 -22.84 12.99
C PHE A 114 -5.86 -23.71 13.81
N GLU A 115 -5.42 -24.23 14.97
CA GLU A 115 -6.29 -25.08 15.81
C GLU A 115 -7.47 -24.30 16.41
N ALA A 116 -7.25 -23.07 16.87
CA ALA A 116 -8.31 -22.25 17.45
C ALA A 116 -9.40 -21.90 16.41
N ILE A 117 -8.98 -21.58 15.18
CA ILE A 117 -9.89 -21.35 14.06
C ILE A 117 -10.61 -22.65 13.71
N ARG A 118 -9.92 -23.78 13.63
CA ARG A 118 -10.53 -25.09 13.31
C ARG A 118 -11.58 -25.50 14.33
N GLN A 119 -11.36 -25.22 15.62
CA GLN A 119 -12.30 -25.53 16.70
C GLN A 119 -13.52 -24.60 16.73
N ASN A 120 -13.36 -23.32 16.36
CA ASN A 120 -14.45 -22.35 16.34
C ASN A 120 -14.42 -21.45 15.09
N PRO A 121 -14.66 -22.01 13.89
CA PRO A 121 -14.39 -21.33 12.64
C PRO A 121 -15.40 -20.23 12.30
N MET A 122 -16.55 -20.21 12.98
CA MET A 122 -17.67 -19.31 12.66
C MET A 122 -17.98 -18.29 13.77
N THR A 123 -17.08 -18.08 14.73
CA THR A 123 -17.28 -17.05 15.77
C THR A 123 -17.42 -15.64 15.18
N THR A 124 -18.36 -14.87 15.74
CA THR A 124 -18.63 -13.48 15.38
C THR A 124 -17.78 -12.47 16.16
N SER A 125 -16.93 -12.95 17.07
CA SER A 125 -16.05 -12.15 17.92
C SER A 125 -14.55 -12.39 17.64
N TRP A 126 -14.21 -13.06 16.52
CA TRP A 126 -12.81 -13.31 16.17
C TRP A 126 -12.02 -12.01 16.05
N THR A 127 -10.80 -11.98 16.58
CA THR A 127 -9.88 -10.84 16.47
C THR A 127 -8.67 -11.20 15.62
N PRO A 128 -8.44 -10.51 14.49
CA PRO A 128 -7.34 -10.82 13.57
C PRO A 128 -5.97 -10.45 14.15
N ARG A 129 -4.92 -10.99 13.52
CA ARG A 129 -3.52 -10.73 13.86
C ARG A 129 -2.91 -9.62 13.02
N TYR A 130 -3.41 -9.45 11.80
CA TYR A 130 -2.98 -8.42 10.86
C TYR A 130 -4.14 -7.48 10.58
N VAL A 131 -3.99 -6.21 10.97
CA VAL A 131 -4.95 -5.15 10.64
C VAL A 131 -4.26 -4.04 9.89
N GLU A 132 -4.78 -3.73 8.72
CA GLU A 132 -4.54 -2.46 8.04
C GLU A 132 -5.75 -1.57 8.21
N VAL A 133 -5.54 -0.29 8.50
CA VAL A 133 -6.62 0.68 8.68
C VAL A 133 -6.30 2.01 8.01
N ASN A 134 -7.26 2.47 7.24
CA ASN A 134 -7.41 3.85 6.81
C ASN A 134 -8.46 4.49 7.75
N PHE A 135 -8.02 5.41 8.60
CA PHE A 135 -8.90 6.16 9.50
C PHE A 135 -9.54 7.37 8.81
N ASN A 136 -8.84 7.98 7.86
CA ASN A 136 -9.18 9.27 7.28
C ASN A 136 -8.63 9.41 5.85
N HIS A 137 -9.31 10.22 5.03
CA HIS A 137 -8.89 10.57 3.67
C HIS A 137 -8.30 12.00 3.58
N ALA A 138 -8.06 12.67 4.71
CA ALA A 138 -7.39 13.96 4.73
C ALA A 138 -5.94 13.82 4.26
N CYS A 139 -5.60 14.46 3.14
CA CYS A 139 -4.27 14.43 2.55
C CYS A 139 -3.93 15.81 2.01
N ASN A 140 -2.67 16.22 2.14
CA ASN A 140 -2.13 17.46 1.59
C ASN A 140 -1.74 17.36 0.10
N PHE A 141 -1.77 16.15 -0.49
CA PHE A 141 -1.32 15.91 -1.87
C PHE A 141 -2.47 15.59 -2.82
N LYS A 142 -2.21 15.76 -4.12
CA LYS A 142 -3.07 15.33 -5.21
C LYS A 142 -2.33 14.46 -6.23
N CYS A 143 -1.79 13.31 -5.80
CA CYS A 143 -1.04 12.39 -6.69
C CYS A 143 -1.85 12.01 -7.95
N SER A 144 -1.22 11.95 -9.12
CA SER A 144 -1.86 11.83 -10.44
C SER A 144 -2.79 10.62 -10.60
N TYR A 145 -2.49 9.52 -9.92
CA TYR A 145 -3.27 8.28 -9.94
C TYR A 145 -4.22 8.13 -8.73
N CYS A 146 -4.29 9.14 -7.86
CA CYS A 146 -5.16 9.16 -6.69
C CYS A 146 -6.55 9.73 -7.04
N SER A 147 -7.43 9.81 -6.05
CA SER A 147 -8.82 10.23 -6.25
C SER A 147 -9.42 10.91 -5.01
N PRO A 148 -10.53 11.66 -5.17
CA PRO A 148 -11.24 12.35 -4.07
C PRO A 148 -11.57 11.48 -2.85
N GLN A 149 -11.81 10.18 -3.02
CA GLN A 149 -12.08 9.26 -1.91
C GLN A 149 -10.88 9.04 -0.96
N PHE A 150 -9.66 9.39 -1.39
CA PHE A 150 -8.42 9.17 -0.64
C PHE A 150 -7.67 10.46 -0.30
N SER A 151 -8.05 11.59 -0.91
CA SER A 151 -7.43 12.88 -0.64
C SER A 151 -8.46 14.01 -0.65
N THR A 152 -8.58 14.70 0.49
CA THR A 152 -9.36 15.94 0.59
C THR A 152 -8.85 17.05 -0.34
N THR A 153 -7.55 17.07 -0.66
CA THR A 153 -6.99 18.05 -1.61
C THR A 153 -7.41 17.75 -3.04
N TRP A 154 -7.49 16.47 -3.40
CA TRP A 154 -8.15 16.03 -4.64
C TRP A 154 -9.63 16.42 -4.67
N GLY A 155 -10.37 16.16 -3.60
CA GLY A 155 -11.80 16.51 -3.50
C GLY A 155 -12.05 17.99 -3.76
N LYS A 156 -11.26 18.88 -3.14
CA LYS A 156 -11.33 20.33 -3.37
C LYS A 156 -11.04 20.73 -4.82
N GLU A 157 -10.07 20.07 -5.47
CA GLU A 157 -9.78 20.33 -6.89
C GLU A 157 -10.96 19.93 -7.79
N THR A 158 -11.57 18.77 -7.52
CA THR A 158 -12.75 18.27 -8.22
C THR A 158 -13.97 19.16 -8.00
N GLU A 159 -14.16 19.76 -6.83
CA GLU A 159 -15.25 20.73 -6.57
C GLU A 159 -15.11 22.01 -7.41
N ILE A 160 -13.89 22.46 -7.70
CA ILE A 160 -13.63 23.69 -8.46
C ILE A 160 -13.71 23.46 -9.96
N TYR A 161 -13.13 22.36 -10.44
CA TYR A 161 -12.91 22.13 -11.87
C TYR A 161 -13.74 20.99 -12.46
N GLY A 162 -14.45 20.21 -11.63
CA GLY A 162 -15.18 19.03 -12.06
C GLY A 162 -14.26 17.84 -12.41
N GLU A 163 -14.81 16.94 -13.23
CA GLU A 163 -14.13 15.75 -13.73
C GLU A 163 -12.94 16.06 -14.65
N PHE A 164 -12.00 15.11 -14.78
CA PHE A 164 -10.95 15.19 -15.79
C PHE A 164 -11.50 14.72 -17.14
N PRO A 165 -11.12 15.36 -18.27
CA PRO A 165 -11.72 15.16 -19.59
C PRO A 165 -11.22 13.90 -20.31
N THR A 166 -11.09 12.78 -19.59
CA THR A 166 -10.81 11.46 -20.16
C THR A 166 -12.11 10.79 -20.63
N THR A 167 -12.01 9.67 -21.34
CA THR A 167 -13.15 8.82 -21.70
C THR A 167 -12.98 7.40 -21.12
N PRO A 168 -13.84 6.97 -20.17
CA PRO A 168 -14.86 7.77 -19.48
C PRO A 168 -14.22 8.87 -18.61
N PRO A 169 -14.99 9.87 -18.17
CA PRO A 169 -14.47 10.95 -17.33
C PRO A 169 -13.84 10.42 -16.04
N HIS A 170 -12.68 10.96 -15.69
CA HIS A 170 -11.92 10.50 -14.54
C HIS A 170 -12.20 11.38 -13.31
N ASN A 171 -12.33 10.71 -12.16
CA ASN A 171 -12.67 11.35 -10.89
C ASN A 171 -13.93 12.24 -10.98
N ALA A 172 -14.93 11.79 -11.74
CA ALA A 172 -16.23 12.45 -11.82
C ALA A 172 -16.89 12.52 -10.43
N PRO A 173 -17.40 13.69 -9.98
CA PRO A 173 -18.02 13.86 -8.67
C PRO A 173 -19.12 12.84 -8.36
N GLU A 174 -19.88 12.43 -9.37
CA GLU A 174 -20.99 11.47 -9.29
C GLU A 174 -20.51 10.09 -8.83
N HIS A 175 -19.25 9.73 -9.12
CA HIS A 175 -18.66 8.46 -8.68
C HIS A 175 -18.39 8.40 -7.17
N PHE A 176 -18.30 9.55 -6.50
CA PHE A 176 -17.99 9.66 -5.07
C PHE A 176 -19.22 9.99 -4.22
N GLN A 177 -20.40 9.56 -4.68
CA GLN A 177 -21.66 9.68 -3.96
C GLN A 177 -22.09 8.34 -3.32
N GLY A 178 -23.11 8.39 -2.45
CA GLY A 178 -23.67 7.20 -1.80
C GLY A 178 -22.61 6.38 -1.07
N ARG A 179 -22.51 5.07 -1.38
CA ARG A 179 -21.55 4.15 -0.74
C ARG A 179 -20.07 4.50 -0.96
N ARG A 180 -19.76 5.34 -1.94
CA ARG A 180 -18.39 5.76 -2.29
C ARG A 180 -18.03 7.14 -1.73
N ARG A 181 -18.99 7.83 -1.11
CA ARG A 181 -18.73 9.10 -0.45
C ARG A 181 -17.91 8.83 0.82
N PRO A 182 -16.69 9.40 0.94
CA PRO A 182 -15.97 9.35 2.20
C PRO A 182 -16.68 10.23 3.23
N ILE A 183 -16.88 9.72 4.44
CA ILE A 183 -17.35 10.45 5.61
C ILE A 183 -16.25 11.48 5.97
N PRO A 184 -16.52 12.79 5.89
CA PRO A 184 -15.59 13.83 6.30
C PRO A 184 -15.17 13.67 7.77
N ASN A 185 -13.90 13.97 8.09
CA ASN A 185 -13.38 13.87 9.46
C ASN A 185 -14.10 14.76 10.49
N ARG A 186 -14.87 15.75 10.02
CA ARG A 186 -15.70 16.63 10.86
C ARG A 186 -17.08 16.05 11.21
N GLU A 187 -17.48 14.96 10.55
CA GLU A 187 -18.75 14.27 10.76
C GLU A 187 -18.52 13.06 11.68
N ASP A 188 -19.56 12.64 12.43
CA ASP A 188 -19.48 11.42 13.23
C ASP A 188 -19.29 10.20 12.31
N ASN A 189 -18.30 9.38 12.62
CA ASN A 189 -18.01 8.17 11.87
C ASN A 189 -18.25 6.94 12.78
N PRO A 190 -19.36 6.19 12.57
CA PRO A 190 -19.70 5.05 13.42
C PRO A 190 -18.64 3.94 13.36
N TYR A 191 -17.90 3.84 12.26
CA TYR A 191 -16.85 2.84 12.08
C TYR A 191 -15.58 3.18 12.85
N VAL A 192 -15.20 4.46 12.91
CA VAL A 192 -14.08 4.93 13.77
C VAL A 192 -14.45 4.81 15.24
N THR A 193 -15.68 5.17 15.61
CA THR A 193 -16.20 4.97 16.97
C THR A 193 -16.18 3.50 17.37
N ALA A 194 -16.64 2.60 16.50
CA ALA A 194 -16.56 1.17 16.73
C ALA A 194 -15.11 0.67 16.83
N PHE A 195 -14.20 1.15 15.97
CA PHE A 195 -12.80 0.76 16.01
C PHE A 195 -12.19 1.04 17.38
N TRP A 196 -12.41 2.24 17.94
CA TRP A 196 -11.86 2.60 19.25
C TRP A 196 -12.49 1.82 20.41
N LYS A 197 -13.77 1.42 20.30
CA LYS A 197 -14.39 0.48 21.25
C LYS A 197 -13.76 -0.92 21.15
N TRP A 198 -13.39 -1.35 19.95
CA TRP A 198 -12.77 -2.65 19.70
C TRP A 198 -11.29 -2.70 20.08
N TRP A 199 -10.60 -1.56 19.98
CA TRP A 199 -9.14 -1.44 20.07
C TRP A 199 -8.51 -2.15 21.27
N PRO A 200 -9.00 -2.04 22.53
CA PRO A 200 -8.37 -2.71 23.67
C PRO A 200 -8.39 -4.25 23.57
N THR A 201 -9.41 -4.81 22.92
CA THR A 201 -9.51 -6.26 22.68
C THR A 201 -8.68 -6.66 21.46
N LEU A 202 -8.78 -5.89 20.37
CA LEU A 202 -8.00 -6.13 19.15
C LEU A 202 -6.50 -6.08 19.42
N TYR A 203 -6.02 -5.03 20.11
CA TYR A 203 -4.60 -4.74 20.32
C TYR A 203 -3.85 -5.91 20.97
N LYS A 204 -4.48 -6.58 21.94
CA LYS A 204 -3.91 -7.76 22.61
C LYS A 204 -3.55 -8.87 21.62
N ASN A 205 -4.32 -9.00 20.54
CA ASN A 205 -4.16 -10.06 19.56
C ASN A 205 -3.25 -9.69 18.38
N LEU A 206 -3.01 -8.40 18.13
CA LEU A 206 -2.25 -7.94 16.96
C LEU A 206 -0.82 -8.49 16.92
N LYS A 207 -0.34 -8.77 15.71
CA LYS A 207 1.07 -9.00 15.39
C LYS A 207 1.55 -7.97 14.36
N HIS A 208 0.64 -7.54 13.49
CA HIS A 208 0.90 -6.46 12.53
C HIS A 208 -0.22 -5.44 12.57
N PHE A 209 0.14 -4.17 12.74
CA PHE A 209 -0.79 -3.06 12.64
C PHE A 209 -0.28 -2.04 11.63
N ARG A 210 -1.03 -1.84 10.54
CA ARG A 210 -0.68 -0.90 9.48
C ARG A 210 -1.64 0.27 9.43
N MET A 211 -1.11 1.48 9.54
CA MET A 211 -1.85 2.72 9.29
C MET A 211 -1.53 3.25 7.90
N THR A 212 -2.59 3.54 7.15
CA THR A 212 -2.56 4.10 5.79
C THR A 212 -3.66 5.16 5.67
N GLY A 213 -4.02 5.53 4.44
CA GLY A 213 -5.06 6.51 4.14
C GLY A 213 -4.54 7.94 4.23
N GLY A 214 -5.23 8.85 3.54
CA GLY A 214 -4.92 10.28 3.52
C GLY A 214 -3.42 10.58 3.62
N GLU A 215 -3.05 11.27 4.70
CA GLU A 215 -1.69 11.35 5.22
C GLU A 215 -1.71 11.06 6.74
N PRO A 216 -1.16 9.93 7.23
CA PRO A 216 -1.23 9.57 8.65
C PRO A 216 -0.57 10.58 9.59
N MET A 217 0.45 11.33 9.16
CA MET A 217 1.03 12.40 9.97
C MET A 217 0.07 13.56 10.23
N MET A 218 -1.05 13.65 9.50
CA MET A 218 -2.11 14.64 9.72
C MET A 218 -3.27 14.09 10.56
N ASP A 219 -3.30 12.78 10.87
CA ASP A 219 -4.44 12.15 11.53
C ASP A 219 -4.24 12.03 13.05
N HIS A 220 -5.19 12.59 13.80
CA HIS A 220 -5.24 12.45 15.26
C HIS A 220 -5.32 10.98 15.72
N ASN A 221 -5.93 10.08 14.93
CA ASN A 221 -6.01 8.66 15.26
C ASN A 221 -4.64 7.97 15.27
N THR A 222 -3.72 8.39 14.40
CA THR A 222 -2.33 7.90 14.40
C THR A 222 -1.65 8.17 15.73
N TYR A 223 -1.79 9.38 16.25
CA TYR A 223 -1.22 9.75 17.54
C TYR A 223 -1.92 9.08 18.72
N LYS A 224 -3.23 8.80 18.63
CA LYS A 224 -3.94 7.99 19.64
C LYS A 224 -3.40 6.55 19.68
N VAL A 225 -3.09 5.95 18.53
CA VAL A 225 -2.45 4.63 18.48
C VAL A 225 -1.05 4.68 19.11
N PHE A 226 -0.23 5.67 18.75
CA PHE A 226 1.10 5.82 19.31
C PHE A 226 1.06 5.99 20.83
N GLN A 227 0.16 6.83 21.34
CA GLN A 227 -0.01 7.02 22.78
C GLN A 227 -0.40 5.71 23.46
N TYR A 228 -1.37 4.98 22.89
CA TYR A 228 -1.81 3.70 23.45
C TYR A 228 -0.65 2.68 23.53
N ILE A 229 0.21 2.60 22.51
CA ILE A 229 1.40 1.74 22.49
C ILE A 229 2.43 2.15 23.55
N ILE A 230 2.65 3.45 23.73
CA ILE A 230 3.57 3.97 24.76
C ILE A 230 3.11 3.53 26.15
N ASP A 231 1.79 3.62 26.40
CA ASP A 231 1.15 3.28 27.68
C ASP A 231 0.98 1.76 27.87
N HIS A 232 0.85 1.00 26.78
CA HIS A 232 0.64 -0.45 26.77
C HIS A 232 1.63 -1.12 25.81
N PRO A 233 2.92 -1.26 26.18
CA PRO A 233 3.93 -1.85 25.32
C PRO A 233 3.54 -3.25 24.83
N LYS A 234 3.96 -3.59 23.60
CA LYS A 234 3.71 -4.90 22.98
C LYS A 234 4.91 -5.31 22.14
N ASP A 235 5.81 -6.08 22.75
CA ASP A 235 7.12 -6.47 22.24
C ASP A 235 7.12 -7.35 20.98
N ASP A 236 5.95 -7.90 20.61
CA ASP A 236 5.72 -8.74 19.43
C ASP A 236 4.88 -8.04 18.34
N LEU A 237 4.68 -6.72 18.44
CA LEU A 237 3.94 -5.92 17.46
C LEU A 237 4.86 -5.32 16.41
N HIS A 238 4.54 -5.53 15.14
CA HIS A 238 5.10 -4.76 14.02
C HIS A 238 4.16 -3.60 13.68
N LEU A 239 4.64 -2.38 13.86
CA LEU A 239 3.90 -1.16 13.59
C LEU A 239 4.31 -0.60 12.22
N ASN A 240 3.37 -0.56 11.29
CA ASN A 240 3.62 -0.12 9.91
C ASN A 240 2.87 1.18 9.64
N ILE A 241 3.52 2.18 9.06
CA ILE A 241 2.87 3.44 8.67
C ILE A 241 3.20 3.76 7.22
N THR A 242 2.22 4.13 6.40
CA THR A 242 2.42 4.58 5.01
C THR A 242 2.16 6.07 4.91
N SER A 243 3.21 6.86 4.66
CA SER A 243 3.17 8.32 4.62
C SER A 243 3.86 8.84 3.37
N ASN A 244 3.54 10.06 2.97
CA ASN A 244 4.31 10.84 2.01
C ASN A 244 5.60 11.46 2.60
N MET A 245 5.80 11.38 3.93
CA MET A 245 6.95 11.96 4.66
C MET A 245 7.18 13.46 4.42
N CYS A 246 6.15 14.18 3.98
CA CYS A 246 6.21 15.60 3.68
C CYS A 246 4.93 16.28 4.19
N PRO A 247 4.74 16.34 5.52
CA PRO A 247 3.56 16.94 6.12
C PRO A 247 3.52 18.46 5.85
N PRO A 248 2.32 19.08 5.87
CA PRO A 248 2.20 20.51 5.60
C PRO A 248 2.77 21.41 6.71
N ASP A 249 3.00 20.88 7.91
CA ASP A 249 3.49 21.63 9.08
C ASP A 249 4.63 20.85 9.77
N GLU A 250 5.68 21.57 10.15
CA GLU A 250 6.83 21.06 10.89
C GLU A 250 6.46 20.48 12.26
N LYS A 251 5.45 21.05 12.93
CA LYS A 251 4.96 20.53 14.21
C LYS A 251 4.40 19.11 14.10
N LEU A 252 3.79 18.77 12.96
CA LEU A 252 3.30 17.42 12.71
C LEU A 252 4.48 16.44 12.54
N LYS A 253 5.53 16.86 11.81
CA LYS A 253 6.78 16.11 11.68
C LYS A 253 7.42 15.86 13.04
N GLU A 254 7.65 16.90 13.82
CA GLU A 254 8.29 16.78 15.13
C GLU A 254 7.49 15.90 16.09
N LYS A 255 6.17 16.09 16.17
CA LYS A 255 5.32 15.24 17.00
C LYS A 255 5.41 13.78 16.58
N TYR A 256 5.37 13.50 15.28
CA TYR A 256 5.47 12.16 14.73
C TYR A 256 6.81 11.50 15.07
N PHE A 257 7.93 12.21 14.84
CA PHE A 257 9.28 11.70 15.13
C PHE A 257 9.53 11.54 16.62
N ASN A 258 9.10 12.49 17.47
CA ASN A 258 9.19 12.39 18.94
C ASN A 258 8.53 11.10 19.46
N MET A 259 7.30 10.82 19.01
CA MET A 259 6.55 9.65 19.48
C MET A 259 7.13 8.35 18.96
N LEU A 260 7.52 8.27 17.68
CA LEU A 260 8.16 7.08 17.15
C LEU A 260 9.55 6.84 17.76
N GLN A 261 10.32 7.90 18.03
CA GLN A 261 11.58 7.80 18.75
C GLN A 261 11.36 7.20 20.14
N THR A 262 10.33 7.67 20.86
CA THR A 262 9.93 7.09 22.16
C THR A 262 9.57 5.62 22.02
N ILE A 263 8.74 5.26 21.04
CA ILE A 263 8.31 3.88 20.78
C ILE A 263 9.49 2.96 20.49
N CYS A 264 10.41 3.37 19.62
CA CYS A 264 11.53 2.55 19.19
C CYS A 264 12.64 2.47 20.26
N LEU A 265 13.05 3.60 20.85
CA LEU A 265 14.16 3.64 21.81
C LEU A 265 13.79 3.05 23.18
N GLN A 266 12.51 3.05 23.53
CA GLN A 266 12.02 2.36 24.73
C GLN A 266 11.44 0.97 24.42
N GLU A 267 11.71 0.43 23.22
CA GLU A 267 11.34 -0.93 22.81
C GLU A 267 9.86 -1.28 23.03
N LYS A 268 8.97 -0.31 22.79
CA LYS A 268 7.53 -0.44 23.02
C LYS A 268 6.86 -1.40 22.02
N VAL A 269 7.53 -1.69 20.92
CA VAL A 269 7.10 -2.60 19.85
C VAL A 269 8.28 -3.43 19.35
N GLU A 270 7.98 -4.51 18.61
CA GLU A 270 9.02 -5.31 17.95
C GLU A 270 9.80 -4.43 16.96
N HIS A 271 9.09 -3.83 15.99
CA HIS A 271 9.69 -3.02 14.93
C HIS A 271 8.69 -2.02 14.33
N VAL A 272 9.18 -0.83 13.95
CA VAL A 272 8.45 0.19 13.19
C VAL A 272 8.88 0.20 11.72
N MET A 273 7.97 -0.09 10.79
CA MET A 273 8.22 0.07 9.35
C MET A 273 7.55 1.35 8.82
N GLN A 274 8.36 2.31 8.40
CA GLN A 274 7.90 3.51 7.70
C GLN A 274 7.91 3.27 6.19
N PHE A 275 6.74 3.13 5.59
CA PHE A 275 6.58 3.13 4.13
C PHE A 275 6.54 4.58 3.63
N VAL A 276 7.43 4.92 2.71
CA VAL A 276 7.60 6.26 2.16
C VAL A 276 7.16 6.25 0.71
N SER A 277 6.12 7.01 0.42
CA SER A 277 5.47 6.97 -0.89
C SER A 277 6.13 7.96 -1.85
N VAL A 278 6.92 7.45 -2.81
CA VAL A 278 7.62 8.24 -3.82
C VAL A 278 7.80 7.43 -5.10
N ASP A 279 7.55 8.04 -6.27
CA ASP A 279 7.41 7.30 -7.53
C ASP A 279 8.45 7.64 -8.60
N ALA A 280 9.31 8.64 -8.35
CA ALA A 280 10.34 9.15 -9.26
C ALA A 280 11.36 9.98 -8.45
N TRP A 281 12.27 10.69 -9.11
CA TRP A 281 13.26 11.58 -8.48
C TRP A 281 13.01 13.07 -8.76
N GLY A 282 13.16 13.92 -7.73
CA GLY A 282 13.10 15.37 -7.86
C GLY A 282 11.78 15.87 -8.47
N LYS A 283 11.86 16.83 -9.40
CA LYS A 283 10.68 17.43 -10.06
C LYS A 283 9.72 16.43 -10.70
N ARG A 284 10.21 15.28 -11.17
CA ARG A 284 9.35 14.22 -11.74
C ARG A 284 8.48 13.59 -10.66
N ALA A 285 9.04 13.39 -9.46
CA ALA A 285 8.29 12.92 -8.30
C ALA A 285 7.24 13.95 -7.87
N GLU A 286 7.60 15.24 -7.87
CA GLU A 286 6.71 16.34 -7.51
C GLU A 286 5.56 16.51 -8.50
N TYR A 287 5.81 16.27 -9.80
CA TYR A 287 4.79 16.26 -10.83
C TYR A 287 3.79 15.13 -10.61
N ILE A 288 4.27 13.89 -10.44
CA ILE A 288 3.42 12.72 -10.16
C ILE A 288 2.66 12.91 -8.86
N ARG A 289 3.33 13.38 -7.81
CA ARG A 289 2.79 13.55 -6.46
C ARG A 289 2.61 15.02 -6.13
N ASN A 290 1.77 15.72 -6.90
CA ASN A 290 1.59 17.15 -6.74
C ASN A 290 1.24 17.55 -5.29
N GLY A 291 2.01 18.50 -4.75
CA GLY A 291 2.06 18.86 -3.34
C GLY A 291 3.34 18.41 -2.62
N LEU A 292 4.08 17.46 -3.20
CA LEU A 292 5.40 17.03 -2.71
C LEU A 292 6.45 18.11 -2.92
N ASP A 293 7.23 18.35 -1.88
CA ASP A 293 8.58 18.92 -1.97
C ASP A 293 9.56 17.74 -1.82
N PHE A 294 10.25 17.39 -2.90
CA PHE A 294 11.05 16.17 -2.94
C PHE A 294 12.22 16.24 -1.96
N ASN A 295 12.90 17.39 -1.88
CA ASN A 295 14.07 17.54 -1.02
C ASN A 295 13.65 17.48 0.44
N ARG A 296 12.57 18.18 0.81
CA ARG A 296 12.04 18.10 2.18
C ARG A 296 11.65 16.68 2.58
N MET A 297 11.00 15.94 1.69
CA MET A 297 10.68 14.52 1.93
C MET A 297 11.95 13.69 2.16
N TRP A 298 12.94 13.88 1.30
CA TRP A 298 14.20 13.14 1.38
C TRP A 298 14.98 13.46 2.67
N ASP A 299 15.06 14.74 3.04
CA ASP A 299 15.67 15.21 4.29
C ASP A 299 14.93 14.67 5.51
N ASN A 300 13.59 14.63 5.49
CA ASN A 300 12.80 14.04 6.57
C ASN A 300 13.05 12.54 6.73
N VAL A 301 13.25 11.80 5.62
CA VAL A 301 13.60 10.37 5.69
C VAL A 301 15.00 10.19 6.29
N ASP A 302 15.93 11.04 5.89
CA ASP A 302 17.30 11.04 6.39
C ASP A 302 17.33 11.30 7.91
N GLU A 303 16.66 12.36 8.34
CA GLU A 303 16.50 12.72 9.75
C GLU A 303 15.82 11.60 10.55
N PHE A 304 14.75 11.01 10.03
CA PHE A 304 14.05 9.89 10.68
C PHE A 304 15.00 8.72 10.95
N LEU A 305 15.81 8.35 9.94
CA LEU A 305 16.75 7.25 10.05
C LEU A 305 17.90 7.55 11.01
N GLU A 306 18.39 8.80 11.04
CA GLU A 306 19.46 9.23 11.95
C GLU A 306 18.96 9.30 13.40
N ARG A 307 17.82 9.95 13.61
CA ARG A 307 17.25 10.24 14.94
C ARG A 307 16.78 8.99 15.68
N ILE A 308 16.38 7.96 14.94
CA ILE A 308 15.88 6.70 15.49
C ILE A 308 16.80 5.60 14.94
N PRO A 309 17.92 5.24 15.59
CA PRO A 309 18.90 4.31 15.00
C PRO A 309 18.51 2.82 15.07
N HIS A 310 17.50 2.44 15.88
CA HIS A 310 17.14 1.05 16.15
C HIS A 310 15.62 0.79 16.10
N ARG A 311 15.21 -0.49 15.95
CA ARG A 311 13.81 -0.97 15.87
C ARG A 311 12.95 -0.26 14.83
N ASN A 312 13.58 0.26 13.78
CA ASN A 312 12.86 0.82 12.64
C ASN A 312 13.56 0.54 11.32
N SER A 313 12.76 0.60 10.26
CA SER A 313 13.21 0.59 8.87
C SER A 313 12.31 1.49 8.04
N VAL A 314 12.85 1.99 6.93
CA VAL A 314 12.13 2.68 5.86
C VAL A 314 11.99 1.75 4.67
N THR A 315 10.81 1.72 4.05
CA THR A 315 10.60 1.12 2.72
C THR A 315 10.10 2.20 1.77
N PHE A 316 10.86 2.53 0.75
CA PHE A 316 10.33 3.34 -0.36
C PHE A 316 9.36 2.49 -1.17
N ILE A 317 8.10 2.93 -1.24
CA ILE A 317 7.04 2.26 -2.00
C ILE A 317 6.69 3.10 -3.23
N CYS A 318 7.15 2.64 -4.38
CA CYS A 318 6.94 3.28 -5.68
C CYS A 318 5.71 2.69 -6.36
N THR A 319 4.67 3.50 -6.53
CA THR A 319 3.53 3.13 -7.38
C THR A 319 3.96 3.29 -8.83
N TYR A 320 4.43 2.18 -9.42
CA TYR A 320 5.14 2.22 -10.67
C TYR A 320 4.21 2.51 -11.84
N ASN A 321 4.36 3.71 -12.39
CA ASN A 321 3.54 4.26 -13.46
C ASN A 321 4.43 4.71 -14.64
N ASN A 322 3.82 5.14 -15.73
CA ASN A 322 4.56 5.53 -16.94
C ASN A 322 5.46 6.77 -16.78
N LEU A 323 5.29 7.58 -15.73
CA LEU A 323 6.18 8.72 -15.45
C LEU A 323 7.32 8.35 -14.49
N SER A 324 7.26 7.19 -13.83
CA SER A 324 8.28 6.74 -12.88
C SER A 324 9.62 6.42 -13.55
N ILE A 325 9.59 5.87 -14.76
CA ILE A 325 10.75 5.21 -15.38
C ILE A 325 11.93 6.16 -15.64
N THR A 326 11.66 7.40 -16.04
CA THR A 326 12.70 8.29 -16.59
C THR A 326 13.64 8.91 -15.55
N SER A 327 13.43 8.60 -14.27
CA SER A 327 14.36 8.97 -13.19
C SER A 327 14.50 7.91 -12.11
N MET A 328 14.13 6.67 -12.45
CA MET A 328 14.23 5.54 -11.53
C MET A 328 15.69 5.24 -11.15
N ASP A 329 16.62 5.41 -12.09
CA ASP A 329 18.07 5.30 -11.86
C ASP A 329 18.53 6.17 -10.68
N LYS A 330 18.08 7.42 -10.64
CA LYS A 330 18.42 8.39 -9.57
C LYS A 330 17.80 7.99 -8.25
N LEU A 331 16.55 7.51 -8.25
CA LEU A 331 15.91 7.00 -7.04
C LEU A 331 16.64 5.77 -6.48
N LEU A 332 17.01 4.81 -7.33
CA LEU A 332 17.79 3.64 -6.94
C LEU A 332 19.16 4.04 -6.38
N LYS A 333 19.82 5.02 -6.98
CA LYS A 333 21.09 5.57 -6.48
C LYS A 333 20.92 6.27 -5.11
N GLY A 334 19.89 7.10 -4.94
CA GLY A 334 19.62 7.72 -3.64
C GLY A 334 19.34 6.68 -2.55
N ILE A 335 18.65 5.60 -2.89
CA ILE A 335 18.40 4.48 -1.97
C ILE A 335 19.72 3.82 -1.54
N THR A 336 20.65 3.56 -2.46
CA THR A 336 21.95 2.96 -2.10
C THR A 336 22.78 3.90 -1.21
N GLU A 337 22.77 5.20 -1.48
CA GLU A 337 23.41 6.22 -0.63
C GLU A 337 22.80 6.26 0.78
N LEU A 338 21.47 6.21 0.91
CA LEU A 338 20.81 6.12 2.22
C LEU A 338 21.16 4.82 2.96
N ARG A 339 21.23 3.68 2.25
CA ARG A 339 21.64 2.40 2.85
C ARG A 339 23.07 2.48 3.40
N GLN A 340 24.00 3.04 2.64
CA GLN A 340 25.38 3.23 3.09
C GLN A 340 25.45 4.07 4.37
N ARG A 341 24.63 5.12 4.45
CA ARG A 341 24.60 6.03 5.61
C ARG A 341 23.92 5.43 6.84
N HIS A 342 22.85 4.65 6.68
CA HIS A 342 21.98 4.26 7.81
C HIS A 342 21.92 2.77 8.14
N SER A 343 22.17 1.88 7.20
CA SER A 343 22.09 0.42 7.43
C SER A 343 23.39 -0.13 8.04
N LYS A 344 23.71 0.22 9.29
CA LYS A 344 24.97 -0.18 9.95
C LYS A 344 24.95 -1.57 10.59
N THR A 345 23.89 -1.87 11.33
CA THR A 345 23.75 -3.12 12.09
C THR A 345 22.78 -4.11 11.44
N TYR A 346 21.81 -3.60 10.68
CA TYR A 346 20.86 -4.37 9.88
C TYR A 346 20.36 -3.53 8.72
N GLN A 347 19.62 -4.14 7.78
CA GLN A 347 19.07 -3.45 6.61
C GLN A 347 17.92 -2.52 7.06
N ARG A 348 18.15 -1.21 6.96
CA ARG A 348 17.18 -0.19 7.40
C ARG A 348 16.43 0.47 6.27
N VAL A 349 16.90 0.37 5.03
CA VAL A 349 16.28 1.03 3.87
C VAL A 349 15.96 -0.01 2.80
N TRP A 350 14.68 -0.15 2.48
CA TRP A 350 14.13 -1.14 1.57
C TRP A 350 13.44 -0.46 0.39
N PHE A 351 13.24 -1.23 -0.69
CA PHE A 351 12.60 -0.76 -1.90
C PHE A 351 11.48 -1.70 -2.34
N ASP A 352 10.33 -1.13 -2.66
CA ASP A 352 9.20 -1.81 -3.27
C ASP A 352 8.65 -1.03 -4.46
N ILE A 353 8.20 -1.74 -5.49
CA ILE A 353 7.78 -1.17 -6.77
C ILE A 353 6.51 -1.84 -7.32
N PRO A 354 5.38 -1.78 -6.59
CA PRO A 354 4.11 -2.31 -7.09
C PRO A 354 3.67 -1.60 -8.39
N LEU A 355 3.22 -2.37 -9.38
CA LEU A 355 2.65 -1.84 -10.61
C LEU A 355 1.34 -1.09 -10.36
N LEU A 356 1.20 0.08 -10.97
CA LEU A 356 -0.08 0.77 -11.07
C LEU A 356 -1.05 -0.07 -11.92
N ARG A 357 -2.23 -0.39 -11.36
CA ARG A 357 -3.29 -1.14 -12.06
C ARG A 357 -4.38 -0.27 -12.68
N GLN A 358 -4.62 0.90 -12.09
CA GLN A 358 -5.58 1.90 -12.54
C GLN A 358 -5.07 3.30 -12.15
N PRO A 359 -5.30 4.34 -12.98
CA PRO A 359 -5.97 4.28 -14.27
C PRO A 359 -5.09 3.69 -15.39
N LEU A 360 -5.72 3.08 -16.40
CA LEU A 360 -5.02 2.38 -17.49
C LEU A 360 -4.07 3.29 -18.30
N TRP A 361 -4.41 4.57 -18.49
CA TRP A 361 -3.56 5.50 -19.24
C TRP A 361 -2.30 5.95 -18.48
N GLN A 362 -2.16 5.62 -17.20
CA GLN A 362 -0.93 5.89 -16.41
C GLN A 362 -0.08 4.63 -16.24
N GLN A 363 -0.49 3.49 -16.80
CA GLN A 363 0.28 2.25 -16.68
C GLN A 363 1.54 2.29 -17.53
N ILE A 364 2.59 1.63 -17.03
CA ILE A 364 3.85 1.52 -17.76
C ILE A 364 3.71 0.81 -19.11
N THR A 365 2.71 -0.08 -19.24
CA THR A 365 2.38 -0.81 -20.46
C THR A 365 1.98 0.08 -21.63
N LEU A 366 1.61 1.35 -21.39
CA LEU A 366 1.31 2.31 -22.45
C LEU A 366 2.56 2.87 -23.13
N LEU A 367 3.73 2.78 -22.48
CA LEU A 367 4.98 3.31 -23.01
C LEU A 367 5.55 2.41 -24.12
N PRO A 368 6.14 2.99 -25.18
CA PRO A 368 6.86 2.27 -26.22
C PRO A 368 8.05 1.43 -25.70
N GLU A 369 8.49 0.48 -26.51
CA GLU A 369 9.62 -0.42 -26.22
C GLU A 369 10.91 0.31 -25.82
N SER A 370 11.17 1.51 -26.35
CA SER A 370 12.36 2.31 -26.03
C SER A 370 12.51 2.58 -24.52
N TYR A 371 11.40 2.67 -23.78
CA TYR A 371 11.43 2.85 -22.33
C TYR A 371 11.71 1.55 -21.57
N GLN A 372 11.50 0.38 -22.18
CA GLN A 372 11.88 -0.90 -21.59
C GLN A 372 13.40 -1.00 -21.44
N ALA A 373 14.18 -0.46 -22.39
CA ALA A 373 15.63 -0.42 -22.32
C ALA A 373 16.16 0.39 -21.11
N ILE A 374 15.45 1.47 -20.74
CA ILE A 374 15.73 2.22 -19.50
C ILE A 374 15.49 1.32 -18.28
N HIS A 375 14.39 0.56 -18.29
CA HIS A 375 14.06 -0.36 -17.20
C HIS A 375 15.06 -1.50 -17.06
N GLU A 376 15.52 -2.06 -18.18
CA GLU A 376 16.60 -3.06 -18.22
C GLU A 376 17.90 -2.51 -17.66
N SER A 377 18.25 -1.25 -17.99
CA SER A 377 19.43 -0.59 -17.44
C SER A 377 19.32 -0.42 -15.93
N ASN A 378 18.13 -0.11 -15.41
CA ASN A 378 17.87 -0.06 -13.97
C ASN A 378 18.01 -1.44 -13.29
N ILE A 379 17.52 -2.51 -13.94
CA ILE A 379 17.73 -3.89 -13.46
C ILE A 379 19.21 -4.23 -13.43
N ALA A 380 19.94 -3.92 -14.51
CA ALA A 380 21.37 -4.16 -14.61
C ALA A 380 22.15 -3.38 -13.54
N TYR A 381 21.77 -2.13 -13.26
CA TYR A 381 22.32 -1.37 -12.14
C TYR A 381 22.10 -2.08 -10.81
N MET A 382 20.87 -2.53 -10.52
CA MET A 382 20.59 -3.24 -9.28
C MET A 382 21.36 -4.55 -9.16
N GLN A 383 21.54 -5.28 -10.27
CA GLN A 383 22.33 -6.52 -10.31
C GLN A 383 23.83 -6.26 -10.11
N ASN A 384 24.37 -5.20 -10.70
CA ASN A 384 25.76 -4.77 -10.49
C ASN A 384 25.99 -4.30 -9.06
N TYR A 385 24.94 -3.82 -8.39
CA TYR A 385 24.92 -3.42 -6.99
C TYR A 385 24.23 -4.48 -6.11
N SER A 386 24.40 -5.76 -6.46
CA SER A 386 23.98 -6.92 -5.69
C SER A 386 25.18 -7.77 -5.28
N ALA A 387 25.12 -8.34 -4.08
CA ALA A 387 26.16 -9.20 -3.52
C ALA A 387 25.47 -10.27 -2.65
N ASP A 388 26.19 -10.90 -1.72
CA ASP A 388 25.59 -11.79 -0.71
C ASP A 388 24.36 -11.08 -0.09
N ASN A 389 23.23 -11.79 0.00
CA ASN A 389 22.00 -11.29 0.61
C ASN A 389 22.20 -10.80 2.07
N LYS A 390 23.31 -11.12 2.71
CA LYS A 390 23.70 -10.58 4.03
C LYS A 390 24.25 -9.14 4.01
N GLU A 391 24.69 -8.63 2.87
CA GLU A 391 25.30 -7.29 2.79
C GLU A 391 24.25 -6.16 2.91
N LEU A 392 24.49 -5.15 3.75
CA LEU A 392 23.45 -4.19 4.17
C LEU A 392 23.22 -3.02 3.18
N HIS A 393 24.04 -2.94 2.14
CA HIS A 393 24.07 -1.79 1.23
C HIS A 393 23.65 -2.12 -0.20
N VAL A 394 23.38 -3.40 -0.47
CA VAL A 394 23.07 -3.92 -1.81
C VAL A 394 21.59 -4.18 -2.00
N PHE A 395 21.16 -4.31 -3.26
CA PHE A 395 19.80 -4.76 -3.58
C PHE A 395 19.63 -6.25 -3.30
N LYS A 396 18.46 -6.60 -2.76
CA LYS A 396 18.13 -8.00 -2.47
C LYS A 396 17.50 -8.68 -3.67
N ASP A 397 17.63 -9.99 -3.74
CA ASP A 397 17.07 -10.79 -4.84
C ASP A 397 15.58 -10.51 -5.05
N PHE A 398 14.80 -10.37 -3.98
CA PHE A 398 13.36 -10.12 -4.10
C PHE A 398 13.04 -8.71 -4.64
N GLU A 399 13.93 -7.71 -4.45
CA GLU A 399 13.78 -6.37 -5.02
C GLU A 399 14.04 -6.40 -6.53
N ILE A 400 15.12 -7.09 -6.93
CA ILE A 400 15.48 -7.30 -8.35
C ILE A 400 14.40 -8.11 -9.06
N GLN A 401 13.92 -9.19 -8.44
CA GLN A 401 12.85 -10.02 -9.01
C GLN A 401 11.55 -9.23 -9.21
N LYS A 402 11.23 -8.24 -8.35
CA LYS A 402 10.07 -7.36 -8.58
C LYS A 402 10.24 -6.54 -9.85
N MET A 403 11.43 -5.95 -10.07
CA MET A 403 11.73 -5.22 -11.31
C MET A 403 11.64 -6.10 -12.54
N GLN A 404 12.18 -7.32 -12.48
CA GLN A 404 12.12 -8.31 -13.57
C GLN A 404 10.67 -8.73 -13.85
N ARG A 405 9.86 -8.99 -12.82
CA ARG A 405 8.42 -9.29 -12.98
C ARG A 405 7.66 -8.13 -13.60
N ASN A 406 7.98 -6.89 -13.24
CA ASN A 406 7.37 -5.72 -13.84
C ASN A 406 7.70 -5.61 -15.34
N LEU A 407 8.95 -5.93 -15.74
CA LEU A 407 9.36 -5.97 -17.14
C LEU A 407 8.64 -7.08 -17.92
N ALA A 408 8.58 -8.29 -17.35
CA ALA A 408 7.87 -9.41 -17.97
C ALA A 408 6.38 -9.07 -18.17
N TYR A 409 5.74 -8.52 -17.13
CA TYR A 409 4.36 -8.05 -17.23
C TYR A 409 4.19 -6.98 -18.31
N TRP A 410 5.12 -6.02 -18.39
CA TRP A 410 5.06 -4.98 -19.42
C TRP A 410 5.11 -5.59 -20.82
N ARG A 411 6.07 -6.48 -21.10
CA ARG A 411 6.20 -7.16 -22.39
C ARG A 411 4.97 -7.96 -22.79
N GLU A 412 4.40 -8.69 -21.84
CA GLU A 412 3.20 -9.51 -22.09
C GLU A 412 1.93 -8.68 -22.27
N ASN A 413 1.90 -7.44 -21.75
CA ASN A 413 0.70 -6.61 -21.67
C ASN A 413 0.89 -5.25 -22.34
N GLU A 414 1.82 -5.14 -23.30
CA GLU A 414 2.05 -3.92 -24.06
C GLU A 414 0.73 -3.39 -24.64
N ASN A 415 0.50 -2.09 -24.48
CA ASN A 415 -0.77 -1.48 -24.77
C ASN A 415 -0.60 -0.27 -25.69
N SER A 416 -0.95 -0.44 -26.95
CA SER A 416 -0.93 0.64 -27.95
C SER A 416 -2.28 1.35 -28.13
N SER A 417 -3.22 1.18 -27.18
CA SER A 417 -4.58 1.72 -27.25
C SER A 417 -4.59 3.23 -27.51
N THR A 418 -5.16 3.59 -28.67
CA THR A 418 -5.43 4.97 -29.05
C THR A 418 -6.25 5.71 -28.00
N LEU A 419 -7.25 5.05 -27.40
CA LEU A 419 -8.06 5.64 -26.34
C LEU A 419 -7.23 5.98 -25.10
N PHE A 420 -6.30 5.12 -24.70
CA PHE A 420 -5.48 5.37 -23.53
C PHE A 420 -4.41 6.43 -23.78
N LYS A 421 -3.89 6.53 -25.01
CA LYS A 421 -3.03 7.65 -25.45
C LYS A 421 -3.78 8.99 -25.41
N LYS A 422 -5.01 9.04 -25.96
CA LYS A 422 -5.91 10.21 -25.83
C LYS A 422 -6.15 10.58 -24.37
N ASN A 423 -6.46 9.59 -23.52
CA ASN A 423 -6.71 9.83 -22.11
C ASN A 423 -5.45 10.28 -21.35
N PHE A 424 -4.27 9.78 -21.73
CA PHE A 424 -2.99 10.24 -21.16
C PHE A 424 -2.80 11.73 -21.43
N TYR A 425 -2.89 12.15 -22.71
CA TYR A 425 -2.74 13.55 -23.08
C TYR A 425 -3.83 14.42 -22.44
N ALA A 426 -5.10 14.02 -22.55
CA ALA A 426 -6.21 14.78 -21.98
C ALA A 426 -6.08 14.97 -20.47
N PHE A 427 -5.66 13.92 -19.75
CA PHE A 427 -5.44 13.97 -18.31
C PHE A 427 -4.28 14.89 -17.94
N PHE A 428 -3.09 14.70 -18.53
CA PHE A 428 -1.90 15.45 -18.13
C PHE A 428 -1.89 16.90 -18.66
N ASN A 429 -2.52 17.17 -19.80
CA ASN A 429 -2.74 18.54 -20.26
C ASN A 429 -3.68 19.31 -19.31
N GLU A 430 -4.73 18.65 -18.82
CA GLU A 430 -5.62 19.25 -17.82
C GLU A 430 -4.96 19.34 -16.44
N HIS A 431 -4.12 18.38 -16.08
CA HIS A 431 -3.27 18.42 -14.89
C HIS A 431 -2.39 19.67 -14.89
N ASP A 432 -1.68 19.94 -15.99
CA ASP A 432 -0.85 21.13 -16.17
C ASP A 432 -1.63 22.42 -15.99
N ARG A 433 -2.81 22.51 -16.61
CA ARG A 433 -3.70 23.66 -16.47
C ARG A 433 -4.17 23.87 -15.03
N ARG A 434 -4.65 22.82 -14.35
CA ARG A 434 -5.20 22.91 -12.98
C ARG A 434 -4.12 23.17 -11.93
N ARG A 435 -2.92 22.64 -12.15
CA ARG A 435 -1.86 22.54 -11.13
C ARG A 435 -0.68 23.46 -11.40
N ARG A 436 -0.72 24.21 -12.52
CA ARG A 436 0.36 25.09 -12.97
C ARG A 436 1.69 24.35 -13.10
N THR A 437 1.61 23.13 -13.62
CA THR A 437 2.76 22.31 -13.99
C THR A 437 2.96 22.35 -15.50
N ASP A 438 4.07 21.80 -15.97
CA ASP A 438 4.39 21.69 -17.40
C ASP A 438 5.05 20.34 -17.65
N PHE A 439 4.37 19.49 -18.41
CA PHE A 439 4.81 18.14 -18.72
C PHE A 439 6.14 18.14 -19.47
N LEU A 440 6.27 18.90 -20.56
CA LEU A 440 7.46 18.88 -21.42
C LEU A 440 8.68 19.52 -20.74
N ASN A 441 8.46 20.51 -19.88
CA ASN A 441 9.53 21.04 -19.03
C ASN A 441 10.00 20.03 -17.97
N THR A 442 9.11 19.17 -17.48
CA THR A 442 9.42 18.19 -16.43
C THR A 442 10.00 16.88 -17.00
N PHE A 443 9.48 16.44 -18.14
CA PHE A 443 9.81 15.21 -18.85
C PHE A 443 10.20 15.50 -20.32
N PRO A 444 11.27 16.29 -20.57
CA PRO A 444 11.68 16.60 -21.94
C PRO A 444 12.02 15.34 -22.76
N GLU A 445 12.52 14.30 -22.10
CA GLU A 445 12.79 12.99 -22.70
C GLU A 445 11.53 12.25 -23.21
N MET A 446 10.34 12.70 -22.81
CA MET A 446 9.07 12.11 -23.20
C MET A 446 8.35 12.90 -24.30
N GLU A 447 9.02 13.89 -24.94
CA GLU A 447 8.40 14.74 -25.96
C GLU A 447 7.78 13.94 -27.11
N GLU A 448 8.48 12.93 -27.63
CA GLU A 448 7.97 12.09 -28.71
C GLU A 448 6.66 11.38 -28.31
N PHE A 449 6.66 10.73 -27.14
CA PHE A 449 5.49 10.04 -26.60
C PHE A 449 4.33 11.01 -26.29
N TRP A 450 4.65 12.22 -25.80
CA TRP A 450 3.67 13.27 -25.57
C TRP A 450 2.98 13.70 -26.88
N MET A 451 3.77 13.94 -27.93
CA MET A 451 3.23 14.32 -29.24
C MET A 451 2.44 13.17 -29.89
N GLU A 452 2.90 11.92 -29.71
CA GLU A 452 2.14 10.74 -30.11
C GLU A 452 0.78 10.70 -29.41
N CYS A 453 0.74 10.90 -28.09
CA CYS A 453 -0.52 10.91 -27.33
C CYS A 453 -1.45 12.07 -27.70
N LYS A 454 -0.87 13.24 -28.01
CA LYS A 454 -1.60 14.41 -28.49
C LYS A 454 -2.27 14.18 -29.84
N ASN A 455 -1.62 13.42 -30.71
CA ASN A 455 -2.06 13.16 -32.09
C ASN A 455 -2.89 11.87 -32.24
N ALA A 456 -3.06 11.09 -31.16
CA ALA A 456 -3.82 9.84 -31.13
C ALA A 456 -5.30 10.04 -31.44
#